data_AF-A0A5C4SQD6-F1
#
_entry.id   AF-A0A5C4SQD6-F1
#
_cell.length_a   1.000
_cell.length_b   1.000
_cell.length_c   1.000
_cell.angle_alpha   90.00
_cell.angle_beta   90.00
_cell.angle_gamma   90.00
#
_symmetry.space_group_name_H-M   'P 1'
#
loop_
_entity.id
_entity.type
_entity.pdbx_description
1 polymer ?
#
loop_
_entity_poly.entity_id
_entity_poly.type
_entity_poly.pdbx_seq_one_letter_code
_entity_poly.pdbx_strand_id
1 'polypeptide(L)'
;MKKLLIILFLFGFTGFVYSQIAFNHKPTKLDTRETFRTKPMAKSNVVNTNYHNAIILTTQSDRVKSLEQRVANYNITKQDIFKEKRNTYAINFKDPNYNGRINAYFNKEGQLIKSYELFKNVKLPHAIWNKIYNEYPESVIQKTVYRVHYSIVNGTSKQYKVTIIQNNEKKQVKLDGNGNFI
;
A
#
# COMPACT_ATOMS: atom_id res chain seq x y z
N MET A 1 -35.19 -59.05 -20.05
CA MET A 1 -35.36 -57.70 -19.46
C MET A 1 -34.45 -57.48 -18.23
N LYS A 2 -33.13 -57.74 -18.33
CA LYS A 2 -32.16 -57.43 -17.26
C LYS A 2 -30.97 -56.57 -17.73
N LYS A 3 -30.77 -56.44 -19.06
CA LYS A 3 -29.68 -55.64 -19.65
C LYS A 3 -30.05 -54.17 -19.96
N LEU A 4 -31.30 -53.79 -19.75
CA LEU A 4 -31.79 -52.43 -20.02
C LEU A 4 -31.72 -51.50 -18.78
N LEU A 5 -31.49 -52.06 -17.59
CA LEU A 5 -31.38 -51.31 -16.33
C LEU A 5 -29.98 -50.74 -16.06
N ILE A 6 -28.95 -51.17 -16.79
CA ILE A 6 -27.55 -50.72 -16.56
C ILE A 6 -27.22 -49.46 -17.37
N ILE A 7 -27.92 -49.21 -18.48
CA ILE A 7 -27.70 -48.00 -19.31
C ILE A 7 -28.32 -46.75 -18.64
N LEU A 8 -29.37 -46.92 -17.83
CA LEU A 8 -30.02 -45.82 -17.11
C LEU A 8 -29.15 -45.25 -15.98
N PHE A 9 -28.11 -45.96 -15.54
CA PHE A 9 -27.22 -45.51 -14.47
C PHE A 9 -26.06 -44.64 -14.98
N LEU A 10 -25.78 -44.63 -16.29
CA LEU A 10 -24.64 -43.91 -16.88
C LEU A 10 -24.99 -42.53 -17.46
N PHE A 11 -26.27 -42.17 -17.54
CA PHE A 11 -26.73 -40.86 -18.04
C PHE A 11 -27.10 -39.85 -16.95
N GLY A 12 -26.96 -40.21 -15.67
CA GLY A 12 -27.33 -39.35 -14.53
C GLY A 12 -26.27 -38.32 -14.09
N PHE A 13 -25.12 -38.22 -14.77
CA PHE A 13 -23.99 -37.39 -14.33
C PHE A 13 -23.74 -36.12 -15.16
N THR A 14 -24.79 -35.57 -15.79
CA THR A 14 -24.76 -34.20 -16.33
C THR A 14 -25.78 -33.34 -15.59
N GLY A 15 -25.66 -33.30 -14.27
CA GLY A 15 -26.29 -32.27 -13.45
C GLY A 15 -25.54 -30.97 -13.64
N PHE A 16 -26.20 -30.03 -14.32
CA PHE A 16 -25.77 -28.64 -14.49
C PHE A 16 -25.17 -28.05 -13.20
N VAL A 17 -23.90 -27.66 -13.25
CA VAL A 17 -23.34 -26.73 -12.27
C VAL A 17 -23.82 -25.33 -12.65
N TYR A 18 -25.10 -25.04 -12.40
CA TYR A 18 -25.51 -23.65 -12.25
C TYR A 18 -24.89 -23.15 -10.95
N SER A 19 -23.84 -22.34 -11.05
CA SER A 19 -23.42 -21.47 -9.95
C SER A 19 -24.50 -20.39 -9.77
N GLN A 20 -25.61 -20.75 -9.15
CA GLN A 20 -26.53 -19.75 -8.63
C GLN A 20 -25.92 -19.21 -7.35
N ILE A 21 -25.50 -17.95 -7.41
CA ILE A 21 -25.31 -17.12 -6.23
C ILE A 21 -26.63 -17.18 -5.47
N ALA A 22 -26.67 -18.01 -4.42
CA ALA A 22 -27.79 -18.02 -3.51
C ALA A 22 -27.75 -16.68 -2.76
N PHE A 23 -28.56 -15.71 -3.23
CA PHE A 23 -29.01 -14.59 -2.43
C PHE A 23 -29.87 -15.14 -1.28
N ASN A 24 -29.21 -15.71 -0.28
CA ASN A 24 -29.79 -15.96 1.02
C ASN A 24 -29.91 -14.61 1.73
N HIS A 25 -30.89 -13.81 1.31
CA HIS A 25 -31.31 -12.63 2.06
C HIS A 25 -32.13 -13.10 3.27
N LYS A 26 -31.45 -13.50 4.35
CA LYS A 26 -32.02 -13.30 5.68
C LYS A 26 -31.93 -11.80 5.95
N PRO A 27 -33.01 -11.10 6.36
CA PRO A 27 -32.87 -9.74 6.84
C PRO A 27 -32.11 -9.81 8.16
N THR A 28 -30.79 -9.70 8.09
CA THR A 28 -29.94 -9.47 9.25
C THR A 28 -30.36 -8.12 9.81
N LYS A 29 -30.96 -8.13 11.00
CA LYS A 29 -31.16 -6.91 11.78
C LYS A 29 -29.83 -6.16 11.79
N LEU A 30 -29.88 -4.90 11.35
CA LEU A 30 -28.76 -3.99 11.33
C LEU A 30 -28.28 -3.76 12.77
N ASP A 31 -27.38 -4.61 13.26
CA ASP A 31 -26.61 -4.33 14.45
C ASP A 31 -25.42 -3.47 14.02
N THR A 32 -25.64 -2.16 14.14
CA THR A 32 -24.63 -1.13 13.93
C THR A 32 -23.54 -1.27 15.00
N ARG A 33 -22.53 -2.10 14.72
CA ARG A 33 -21.11 -1.95 15.12
C ARG A 33 -20.36 -3.25 14.84
N GLU A 34 -19.94 -3.45 13.60
CA GLU A 34 -18.75 -4.27 13.35
C GLU A 34 -17.54 -3.52 13.93
N THR A 35 -17.29 -3.75 15.22
CA THR A 35 -16.00 -3.45 15.81
C THR A 35 -15.00 -4.34 15.08
N PHE A 36 -14.19 -3.75 14.21
CA PHE A 36 -12.98 -4.38 13.71
C PHE A 36 -12.18 -4.82 14.93
N ARG A 37 -12.27 -6.10 15.31
CA ARG A 37 -11.40 -6.70 16.31
C ARG A 37 -10.02 -6.70 15.67
N THR A 38 -9.29 -5.61 15.86
CA THR A 38 -7.87 -5.57 15.58
C THR A 38 -7.27 -6.72 16.37
N LYS A 39 -6.68 -7.71 15.68
CA LYS A 39 -5.72 -8.60 16.33
C LYS A 39 -4.79 -7.68 17.14
N PRO A 40 -4.53 -7.94 18.44
CA PRO A 40 -3.65 -7.09 19.20
C PRO A 40 -2.34 -6.99 18.44
N MET A 41 -2.07 -5.79 17.91
CA MET A 41 -0.83 -5.52 17.20
C MET A 41 0.25 -5.79 18.23
N ALA A 42 1.11 -6.77 17.97
CA ALA A 42 2.26 -7.07 18.82
C ALA A 42 2.88 -5.74 19.25
N LYS A 43 3.07 -5.53 20.56
CA LYS A 43 3.52 -4.28 21.18
C LYS A 43 4.66 -3.67 20.35
N SER A 44 4.31 -2.79 19.42
CA SER A 44 5.27 -2.21 18.49
C SER A 44 5.92 -1.09 19.27
N ASN A 45 7.18 -1.28 19.65
CA ASN A 45 8.01 -0.22 20.21
C ASN A 45 8.35 0.75 19.07
N VAL A 46 7.34 1.49 18.59
CA VAL A 46 7.50 2.55 17.59
C VAL A 46 8.36 3.63 18.24
N VAL A 47 9.54 3.87 17.66
CA VAL A 47 10.51 4.85 18.17
C VAL A 47 10.19 6.22 17.59
N ASN A 48 10.01 6.29 16.28
CA ASN A 48 9.71 7.52 15.55
C ASN A 48 8.20 7.70 15.40
N THR A 49 7.51 7.98 16.52
CA THR A 49 6.05 8.07 16.60
C THR A 49 5.47 9.18 15.72
N ASN A 50 6.09 10.37 15.69
CA ASN A 50 5.62 11.49 14.83
C ASN A 50 5.64 11.11 13.34
N TYR A 51 6.69 10.44 12.90
CA TYR A 51 6.81 9.92 11.54
C TYR A 51 5.75 8.85 11.26
N HIS A 52 5.64 7.86 12.17
CA HIS A 52 4.67 6.78 12.06
C HIS A 52 3.25 7.34 11.87
N ASN A 53 2.82 8.21 12.78
CA ASN A 53 1.48 8.81 12.76
C ASN A 53 1.21 9.64 11.50
N ALA A 54 2.23 10.31 10.96
CA ALA A 54 2.07 11.16 9.78
C ALA A 54 1.96 10.36 8.46
N ILE A 55 2.40 9.09 8.46
CA ILE A 55 2.51 8.28 7.24
C ILE A 55 1.50 7.14 7.20
N ILE A 56 1.17 6.53 8.36
CA ILE A 56 0.17 5.47 8.50
C ILE A 56 -1.11 5.86 7.73
N LEU A 57 -1.50 5.04 6.74
CA LEU A 57 -2.82 4.92 6.08
C LEU A 57 -2.96 5.25 4.59
N THR A 58 -1.95 5.72 3.85
CA THR A 58 -2.23 6.18 2.46
C THR A 58 -1.91 5.19 1.34
N THR A 59 -1.16 4.13 1.62
CA THR A 59 -0.76 3.16 0.58
C THR A 59 -1.18 1.74 0.94
N GLN A 60 -1.65 1.02 -0.07
CA GLN A 60 -1.99 -0.40 0.04
C GLN A 60 -0.79 -1.31 -0.22
N SER A 61 0.39 -0.74 -0.54
CA SER A 61 1.59 -1.52 -0.88
C SER A 61 2.34 -1.99 0.36
N ASP A 62 2.38 -3.30 0.58
CA ASP A 62 3.10 -3.90 1.72
C ASP A 62 4.61 -3.63 1.67
N ARG A 63 5.19 -3.49 0.46
CA ARG A 63 6.61 -3.11 0.28
C ARG A 63 6.91 -1.72 0.82
N VAL A 64 5.97 -0.79 0.63
CA VAL A 64 6.11 0.57 1.14
C VAL A 64 5.99 0.54 2.66
N LYS A 65 4.91 -0.06 3.18
CA LYS A 65 4.67 -0.21 4.63
C LYS A 65 5.84 -0.87 5.35
N SER A 66 6.42 -1.92 4.78
CA SER A 66 7.56 -2.62 5.36
C SER A 66 8.77 -1.70 5.56
N LEU A 67 9.12 -0.89 4.54
CA LEU A 67 10.25 0.03 4.65
C LEU A 67 9.96 1.19 5.61
N GLU A 68 8.75 1.75 5.56
CA GLU A 68 8.29 2.78 6.51
C GLU A 68 8.29 2.26 7.95
N GLN A 69 7.88 1.01 8.18
CA GLN A 69 7.91 0.39 9.51
C GLN A 69 9.34 0.22 10.03
N ARG A 70 10.29 -0.11 9.16
CA ARG A 70 11.72 -0.14 9.53
C ARG A 70 12.19 1.23 10.00
N VAL A 71 11.78 2.31 9.33
CA VAL A 71 12.09 3.68 9.77
C VAL A 71 11.39 4.00 11.08
N ALA A 72 10.10 3.69 11.22
CA ALA A 72 9.32 3.93 12.43
C ALA A 72 9.93 3.29 13.69
N ASN A 73 10.53 2.10 13.53
CA ASN A 73 11.14 1.35 14.64
C ASN A 73 12.65 1.60 14.79
N TYR A 74 13.28 2.36 13.90
CA TYR A 74 14.72 2.58 13.94
C TYR A 74 15.13 3.57 15.03
N ASN A 75 16.01 3.11 15.92
CA ASN A 75 16.61 3.95 16.95
C ASN A 75 18.09 4.24 16.62
N ILE A 76 18.36 5.46 16.18
CA ILE A 76 19.72 5.94 15.86
C ILE A 76 20.60 6.02 17.11
N THR A 77 20.05 6.27 18.30
CA THR A 77 20.84 6.46 19.53
C THR A 77 21.52 5.18 20.01
N LYS A 78 21.07 4.03 19.50
CA LYS A 78 21.66 2.71 19.77
C LYS A 78 22.75 2.31 18.77
N GLN A 79 23.06 3.16 17.78
CA GLN A 79 24.01 2.85 16.71
C GLN A 79 25.38 3.46 17.01
N ASP A 80 26.45 2.80 16.57
CA ASP A 80 27.82 3.29 16.80
C ASP A 80 28.08 4.67 16.20
N ILE A 81 27.51 4.94 15.02
CA ILE A 81 27.62 6.25 14.35
C ILE A 81 27.10 7.41 15.21
N PHE A 82 26.22 7.16 16.18
CA PHE A 82 25.70 8.18 17.08
C PHE A 82 26.73 8.64 18.12
N LYS A 83 27.74 7.80 18.43
CA LYS A 83 28.84 8.14 19.35
C LYS A 83 29.70 9.28 18.81
N GLU A 84 29.66 9.51 17.50
CA GLU A 84 30.39 10.57 16.81
C GLU A 84 29.81 11.98 17.05
N LYS A 85 28.65 12.10 17.74
CA LYS A 85 28.04 13.38 18.16
C LYS A 85 27.89 14.40 17.02
N ARG A 86 27.43 13.93 15.86
CA ARG A 86 27.17 14.78 14.68
C ARG A 86 25.92 15.62 14.87
N ASN A 87 25.86 16.77 14.18
CA ASN A 87 24.66 17.62 14.14
C ASN A 87 23.48 16.95 13.42
N THR A 88 23.77 16.09 12.44
CA THR A 88 22.76 15.37 11.66
C THR A 88 23.29 14.00 11.25
N TYR A 89 22.41 13.01 11.28
CA TYR A 89 22.68 11.66 10.79
C TYR A 89 21.77 11.36 9.60
N ALA A 90 22.34 10.93 8.48
CA ALA A 90 21.59 10.54 7.29
C ALA A 90 21.65 9.01 7.13
N ILE A 91 20.49 8.36 7.18
CA ILE A 91 20.36 6.90 7.10
C ILE A 91 19.57 6.54 5.84
N ASN A 92 20.16 5.68 5.00
CA ASN A 92 19.51 5.16 3.82
C ASN A 92 18.91 3.78 4.11
N PHE A 93 17.59 3.71 4.08
CA PHE A 93 16.85 2.45 4.11
C PHE A 93 16.56 2.04 2.68
N LYS A 94 17.06 0.88 2.30
CA LYS A 94 16.79 0.22 1.02
C LYS A 94 16.43 -1.23 1.26
N ASP A 95 15.70 -1.80 0.32
CA ASP A 95 15.50 -3.23 0.22
C ASP A 95 16.13 -3.71 -1.10
N PRO A 96 16.94 -4.78 -1.09
CA PRO A 96 17.57 -5.27 -2.31
C PRO A 96 16.57 -5.86 -3.31
N ASN A 97 15.41 -6.32 -2.85
CA ASN A 97 14.42 -7.02 -3.67
C ASN A 97 13.39 -6.10 -4.31
N TYR A 98 13.27 -4.85 -3.85
CA TYR A 98 12.36 -3.88 -4.44
C TYR A 98 12.97 -2.49 -4.56
N ASN A 99 12.59 -1.77 -5.61
CA ASN A 99 13.10 -0.44 -5.95
C ASN A 99 12.51 0.67 -5.05
N GLY A 100 12.61 0.49 -3.74
CA GLY A 100 12.18 1.42 -2.69
C GLY A 100 13.38 1.92 -1.89
N ARG A 101 13.41 3.22 -1.61
CA ARG A 101 14.42 3.83 -0.74
C ARG A 101 13.81 4.93 0.12
N ILE A 102 14.28 5.04 1.35
CA ILE A 102 13.98 6.13 2.28
C ILE A 102 15.31 6.71 2.76
N ASN A 103 15.53 8.00 2.53
CA ASN A 103 16.61 8.76 3.14
C ASN A 103 16.05 9.47 4.37
N ALA A 104 16.39 9.00 5.56
CA ALA A 104 15.93 9.55 6.83
C ALA A 104 17.04 10.41 7.47
N TYR A 105 16.66 11.55 8.04
CA TYR A 105 17.58 12.49 8.66
C TYR A 105 17.21 12.65 10.13
N PHE A 106 18.17 12.39 11.01
CA PHE A 106 18.02 12.50 12.45
C PHE A 106 18.85 13.67 12.98
N ASN A 107 18.32 14.43 13.95
CA ASN A 107 19.09 15.47 14.63
C ASN A 107 20.08 14.88 15.66
N LYS A 108 20.84 15.75 16.33
CA LYS A 108 21.83 15.37 17.35
C LYS A 108 21.19 14.68 18.57
N GLU A 109 19.91 14.92 18.83
CA GLU A 109 19.10 14.25 19.87
C GLU A 109 18.59 12.87 19.45
N GLY A 110 18.79 12.49 18.18
CA GLY A 110 18.34 11.21 17.63
C GLY A 110 16.88 11.20 17.20
N GLN A 111 16.22 12.35 17.10
CA GLN A 111 14.87 12.49 16.58
C GLN A 111 14.87 12.54 15.06
N LEU A 112 13.97 11.79 14.42
CA LEU A 112 13.73 11.86 12.97
C LEU A 112 13.08 13.21 12.61
N ILE A 113 13.83 14.06 11.89
CA ILE A 113 13.38 15.42 11.53
C ILE A 113 12.78 15.50 10.13
N LYS A 114 13.25 14.67 9.20
CA LYS A 114 12.71 14.59 7.83
C LYS A 114 13.05 13.29 7.13
N SER A 115 12.26 12.91 6.13
CA SER A 115 12.56 11.80 5.22
C SER A 115 12.25 12.17 3.77
N TYR A 116 13.05 11.63 2.83
CA TYR A 116 12.72 11.63 1.41
C TYR A 116 12.60 10.19 0.92
N GLU A 117 11.44 9.86 0.38
CA GLU A 117 11.07 8.49 0.07
C GLU A 117 10.72 8.35 -1.40
N LEU A 118 11.17 7.26 -2.00
CA LEU A 118 10.94 6.96 -3.40
C LEU A 118 10.72 5.46 -3.58
N PHE A 119 9.56 5.11 -4.10
CA PHE A 119 9.18 3.75 -4.39
C PHE A 119 8.74 3.64 -5.85
N LYS A 120 9.32 2.70 -6.58
CA LYS A 120 8.96 2.44 -7.99
C LYS A 120 8.06 1.20 -8.10
N ASN A 121 7.22 1.18 -9.13
CA ASN A 121 6.31 0.08 -9.46
C ASN A 121 5.40 -0.29 -8.28
N VAL A 122 4.87 0.74 -7.62
CA VAL A 122 3.96 0.62 -6.49
C VAL A 122 2.54 0.42 -6.99
N LYS A 123 1.81 -0.51 -6.38
CA LYS A 123 0.37 -0.68 -6.62
C LYS A 123 -0.36 0.60 -6.22
N LEU A 124 -1.12 1.18 -7.14
CA LEU A 124 -1.91 2.38 -6.86
C LEU A 124 -3.10 2.02 -5.96
N PRO A 125 -3.47 2.90 -5.00
CA PRO A 125 -4.77 2.81 -4.35
C PRO A 125 -5.91 2.85 -5.38
N HIS A 126 -6.99 2.14 -5.08
CA HIS A 126 -8.14 2.03 -5.99
C HIS A 126 -8.72 3.40 -6.42
N ALA A 127 -8.80 4.36 -5.49
CA ALA A 127 -9.29 5.71 -5.79
C ALA A 127 -8.43 6.44 -6.85
N ILE A 128 -7.11 6.28 -6.80
CA ILE A 128 -6.18 6.89 -7.76
C ILE A 128 -6.30 6.19 -9.10
N TRP A 129 -6.41 4.86 -9.08
CA TRP A 129 -6.62 4.05 -10.27
C TRP A 129 -7.90 4.50 -11.01
N ASN A 130 -9.04 4.56 -10.32
CA ASN A 130 -10.32 4.98 -10.90
C ASN A 130 -10.25 6.38 -11.50
N LYS A 131 -9.64 7.35 -10.81
CA LYS A 131 -9.51 8.71 -11.33
C LYS A 131 -8.71 8.77 -12.63
N ILE A 132 -7.63 8.00 -12.74
CA ILE A 132 -6.83 7.95 -13.97
C ILE A 132 -7.64 7.37 -15.13
N TYR A 133 -8.39 6.28 -14.91
CA TYR A 133 -9.21 5.68 -15.97
C TYR A 133 -10.38 6.56 -16.42
N ASN A 134 -10.97 7.33 -15.50
CA ASN A 134 -12.04 8.26 -15.84
C ASN A 134 -11.53 9.44 -16.69
N GLU A 135 -10.37 9.99 -16.35
CA GLU A 135 -9.77 11.12 -17.08
C GLU A 135 -9.08 10.69 -18.38
N TYR A 136 -8.47 9.50 -18.37
CA TYR A 136 -7.75 8.92 -19.50
C TYR A 136 -8.31 7.54 -19.84
N PRO A 137 -9.49 7.46 -20.49
CA PRO A 137 -10.08 6.21 -20.93
C PRO A 137 -9.13 5.42 -21.82
N GLU A 138 -9.25 4.09 -21.77
CA GLU A 138 -8.45 3.12 -22.53
C GLU A 138 -6.93 3.20 -22.32
N SER A 139 -6.48 3.98 -21.33
CA SER A 139 -5.06 4.12 -21.04
C SER A 139 -4.48 2.89 -20.33
N VAL A 140 -3.22 2.59 -20.63
CA VAL A 140 -2.47 1.51 -20.00
C VAL A 140 -1.42 2.10 -19.07
N ILE A 141 -1.46 1.74 -17.79
CA ILE A 141 -0.45 2.14 -16.81
C ILE A 141 0.84 1.36 -17.06
N GLN A 142 1.90 2.07 -17.46
CA GLN A 142 3.21 1.47 -17.72
C GLN A 142 4.11 1.48 -16.47
N LYS A 143 4.07 2.57 -15.69
CA LYS A 143 4.99 2.76 -14.55
C LYS A 143 4.36 3.64 -13.49
N THR A 144 4.58 3.27 -12.24
CA THR A 144 4.13 4.04 -11.07
C THR A 144 5.34 4.40 -10.20
N VAL A 145 5.33 5.61 -9.66
CA VAL A 145 6.34 6.06 -8.70
C VAL A 145 5.62 6.77 -7.56
N TYR A 146 5.76 6.25 -6.35
CA TYR A 146 5.26 6.86 -5.14
C TYR A 146 6.39 7.61 -4.44
N ARG A 147 6.13 8.87 -4.07
CA ARG A 147 7.05 9.73 -3.32
C ARG A 147 6.38 10.17 -2.03
N VAL A 148 7.14 10.15 -0.95
CA VAL A 148 6.74 10.70 0.34
C VAL A 148 7.85 11.64 0.79
N HIS A 149 7.46 12.79 1.31
CA HIS A 149 8.35 13.67 2.03
C HIS A 149 7.74 13.95 3.39
N TYR A 150 8.42 13.51 4.43
CA TYR A 150 8.08 13.83 5.81
C TYR A 150 8.99 14.95 6.30
N SER A 151 8.43 15.89 7.03
CA SER A 151 9.13 16.90 7.79
C SER A 151 8.40 17.13 9.10
N ILE A 152 9.14 17.18 10.21
CA ILE A 152 8.55 17.52 11.51
C ILE A 152 7.98 18.95 11.52
N VAL A 153 8.48 19.83 10.66
CA VAL A 153 8.03 21.24 10.56
C VAL A 153 6.90 21.41 9.57
N ASN A 154 7.00 20.78 8.39
CA ASN A 154 6.08 21.03 7.26
C ASN A 154 5.02 19.94 7.10
N GLY A 155 5.00 18.93 7.98
CA GLY A 155 4.13 17.77 7.86
C GLY A 155 4.57 16.81 6.75
N THR A 156 3.60 16.11 6.16
CA THR A 156 3.85 15.06 5.16
C THR A 156 3.20 15.39 3.83
N SER A 157 3.97 15.29 2.74
CA SER A 157 3.45 15.34 1.39
C SER A 157 3.64 14.01 0.68
N LYS A 158 2.64 13.65 -0.14
CA LYS A 158 2.54 12.36 -0.82
C LYS A 158 2.19 12.61 -2.27
N GLN A 159 2.89 11.93 -3.18
CA GLN A 159 2.69 12.08 -4.61
C GLN A 159 2.81 10.74 -5.32
N TYR A 160 1.85 10.45 -6.18
CA TYR A 160 1.91 9.41 -7.19
C TYR A 160 2.26 10.03 -8.54
N LYS A 161 3.32 9.56 -9.17
CA LYS A 161 3.64 9.86 -10.57
C LYS A 161 3.37 8.61 -11.38
N VAL A 162 2.42 8.69 -12.32
CA VAL A 162 2.00 7.56 -13.14
C VAL A 162 2.32 7.87 -14.59
N THR A 163 2.97 6.93 -15.25
CA THR A 163 3.20 6.96 -16.69
C THR A 163 2.19 6.05 -17.34
N ILE A 164 1.41 6.61 -18.25
CA ILE A 164 0.36 5.91 -19.00
C ILE A 164 0.69 5.94 -20.49
N ILE A 165 0.14 4.98 -21.23
CA ILE A 165 0.12 4.96 -22.68
C ILE A 165 -1.33 5.11 -23.11
N GLN A 166 -1.61 6.06 -23.99
CA GLN A 166 -2.94 6.31 -24.55
C GLN A 166 -2.77 6.69 -26.01
N ASN A 167 -3.49 6.04 -26.93
CA ASN A 167 -3.38 6.27 -28.37
C ASN A 167 -1.92 6.19 -28.89
N ASN A 168 -1.16 5.20 -28.41
CA ASN A 168 0.27 5.01 -28.66
C ASN A 168 1.19 6.14 -28.19
N GLU A 169 0.66 7.12 -27.45
CA GLU A 169 1.45 8.21 -26.86
C GLU A 169 1.70 7.96 -25.37
N LYS A 170 2.93 8.29 -24.95
CA LYS A 170 3.33 8.19 -23.55
C LYS A 170 3.04 9.49 -22.81
N LYS A 171 2.16 9.43 -21.83
CA LYS A 171 1.82 10.57 -20.97
C LYS A 171 2.26 10.32 -19.52
N GLN A 172 2.46 11.41 -18.78
CA GLN A 172 2.80 11.34 -17.37
C GLN A 172 1.87 12.22 -16.57
N VAL A 173 1.18 11.61 -15.62
CA VAL A 173 0.23 12.26 -14.74
C VAL A 173 0.76 12.22 -13.31
N LYS A 174 0.44 13.24 -12.53
CA LYS A 174 0.79 13.30 -11.11
C LYS A 174 -0.48 13.48 -10.31
N LEU A 175 -0.55 12.77 -9.19
CA LEU A 175 -1.66 12.84 -8.26
C LEU A 175 -1.10 13.01 -6.84
N ASP A 176 -1.78 13.77 -6.01
CA ASP A 176 -1.48 13.86 -4.57
C ASP A 176 -1.88 12.57 -3.82
N GLY A 177 -1.69 12.55 -2.50
CA GLY A 177 -2.07 11.42 -1.64
C GLY A 177 -3.59 11.12 -1.59
N ASN A 178 -4.42 12.09 -1.97
CA ASN A 178 -5.88 12.00 -2.01
C ASN A 178 -6.40 11.65 -3.42
N GLY A 179 -5.50 11.57 -4.41
CA GLY A 179 -5.82 11.31 -5.80
C GLY A 179 -6.22 12.56 -6.58
N ASN A 180 -5.96 13.79 -6.14
CA ASN A 180 -6.17 14.98 -6.98
C ASN A 180 -5.00 15.17 -7.94
N PHE A 181 -5.29 15.55 -9.19
CA PHE A 181 -4.26 15.87 -10.17
C PHE A 181 -3.51 17.14 -9.76
N ILE A 182 -2.19 17.14 -9.98
CA ILE A 182 -1.26 18.24 -9.64
C ILE A 182 -0.19 18.46 -10.70
#